data_AF-A0A950K4E4-F1
#
_entry.id   AF-A0A950K4E4-F1
#
_cell.length_a   1.000
_cell.length_b   1.000
_cell.length_c   1.000
_cell.angle_alpha   90.00
_cell.angle_beta   90.00
_cell.angle_gamma   90.00
#
_symmetry.space_group_name_H-M   'P 1'
#
loop_
_entity.id
_entity.type
_entity.pdbx_description
1 polymer ?
#
loop_
_entity_poly.entity_id
_entity_poly.type
_entity_poly.pdbx_seq_one_letter_code
_entity_poly.pdbx_strand_id
1 'polypeptide(L)'
;MSPIKLLFLLPLLAALGATPQQGITPEKKKELAELRRELRQTAVLLAKRNWAEADQVLGDLEIRFVRWADSCGLTKRDPGLSTDLKTLTDWQTTVDSNLKVGAPPADLGLDPFYQKHIDFRGLAIVSSGKVPDAALVKARAIIREMVSKRPDVIAELVKQKVRVAIMAKTELTTDIPEHATLTPKDYWDKRARGLGASVERPVASGAEENLLGYPDDRYKGENIFLHEFSHTIHTMGLPGLDPGFDAAVQAAYEAAKKKGLWERTYAIENHREYFAEGVQSWFDANLESIPPNGIHNHVNTRKELEAYDPGLAALIRKVFP
;
A
#
# COMPACT_ATOMS: atom_id res chain seq x y z
N MET A 1 6.40 18.82 -15.82
CA MET A 1 6.99 18.26 -14.59
C MET A 1 6.17 18.78 -13.43
N SER A 2 5.60 17.91 -12.57
CA SER A 2 4.93 18.43 -11.36
C SER A 2 6.00 18.93 -10.38
N PRO A 3 5.94 20.19 -9.92
CA PRO A 3 6.90 20.78 -8.98
C PRO A 3 7.06 19.99 -7.68
N ILE A 4 6.03 19.23 -7.31
CA ILE A 4 5.94 18.51 -6.04
C ILE A 4 7.00 17.40 -5.93
N LYS A 5 7.38 16.72 -7.03
CA LYS A 5 8.34 15.60 -6.98
C LYS A 5 9.82 16.02 -6.96
N LEU A 6 10.14 17.25 -7.40
CA LEU A 6 11.51 17.79 -7.31
C LEU A 6 11.87 18.23 -5.88
N LEU A 7 10.86 18.62 -5.08
CA LEU A 7 11.06 19.04 -3.69
C LEU A 7 11.56 17.90 -2.78
N PHE A 8 11.35 16.63 -3.15
CA PHE A 8 11.75 15.46 -2.36
C PHE A 8 13.17 14.93 -2.67
N LEU A 9 13.77 15.34 -3.79
CA LEU A 9 15.17 15.00 -4.13
C LEU A 9 16.18 15.95 -3.50
N LEU A 10 15.77 17.18 -3.21
CA LEU A 10 16.65 18.26 -2.77
C LEU A 10 17.41 17.95 -1.47
N PRO A 11 16.81 17.31 -0.44
CA PRO A 11 17.52 17.02 0.81
C PRO A 11 18.65 16.00 0.62
N LEU A 12 18.37 14.89 -0.08
CA LEU A 12 19.36 13.85 -0.35
C LEU A 12 20.46 14.34 -1.30
N LEU A 13 20.11 15.14 -2.31
CA LEU A 13 21.08 15.79 -3.22
C LEU A 13 21.96 16.80 -2.49
N ALA A 14 21.40 17.63 -1.61
CA ALA A 14 22.15 18.59 -0.82
C ALA A 14 23.12 17.86 0.12
N ALA A 15 22.66 16.84 0.84
CA ALA A 15 23.47 16.10 1.80
C ALA A 15 24.60 15.30 1.13
N LEU A 16 24.33 14.66 -0.02
CA LEU A 16 25.36 13.94 -0.80
C LEU A 16 26.32 14.89 -1.54
N GLY A 17 25.87 16.11 -1.89
CA GLY A 17 26.67 17.13 -2.56
C GLY A 17 27.62 17.86 -1.61
N ALA A 18 27.16 18.18 -0.40
CA ALA A 18 27.90 18.93 0.60
C ALA A 18 28.82 18.08 1.50
N THR A 19 28.84 16.74 1.32
CA THR A 19 29.57 15.82 2.21
C THR A 19 31.09 16.15 2.29
N PRO A 20 31.62 16.52 3.47
CA PRO A 20 33.05 16.77 3.66
C PRO A 20 33.86 15.48 3.46
N GLN A 21 34.99 15.55 2.76
CA GLN A 21 35.84 14.38 2.49
C GLN A 21 37.08 14.26 3.38
N GLN A 22 37.31 15.26 4.23
CA GLN A 22 38.45 15.29 5.14
C GLN A 22 38.23 14.30 6.30
N GLY A 23 39.24 13.46 6.58
CA GLY A 23 39.15 12.45 7.64
C GLY A 23 38.29 11.22 7.31
N ILE A 24 37.88 11.04 6.05
CA ILE A 24 37.23 9.82 5.53
C ILE A 24 38.26 8.88 4.91
N THR A 25 38.19 7.59 5.22
CA THR A 25 39.08 6.56 4.65
C THR A 25 38.88 6.38 3.14
N PRO A 26 39.89 5.88 2.41
CA PRO A 26 39.77 5.58 0.98
C PRO A 26 38.60 4.67 0.63
N GLU A 27 38.32 3.66 1.46
CA GLU A 27 37.24 2.69 1.28
C GLU A 27 35.87 3.37 1.38
N LYS A 28 35.70 4.25 2.38
CA LYS A 28 34.45 4.99 2.57
C LYS A 28 34.22 6.04 1.47
N LYS A 29 35.30 6.59 0.90
CA LYS A 29 35.20 7.47 -0.29
C LYS A 29 34.70 6.69 -1.52
N LYS A 30 35.07 5.41 -1.66
CA LYS A 30 34.56 4.54 -2.72
C LYS A 30 33.07 4.24 -2.55
N GLU A 31 32.64 3.92 -1.33
CA GLU A 31 31.21 3.75 -0.99
C GLU A 31 30.39 5.01 -1.29
N LEU A 32 30.90 6.20 -0.93
CA LEU A 32 30.23 7.48 -1.24
C LEU A 32 30.13 7.73 -2.74
N ALA A 33 31.17 7.39 -3.50
CA ALA A 33 31.17 7.53 -4.96
C ALA A 33 30.12 6.64 -5.62
N GLU A 34 29.86 5.46 -5.05
CA GLU A 34 28.83 4.53 -5.47
C GLU A 34 27.41 5.06 -5.18
N LEU A 35 27.16 5.55 -3.97
CA LEU A 35 25.90 6.23 -3.62
C LEU A 35 25.60 7.41 -4.54
N ARG A 36 26.61 8.25 -4.82
CA ARG A 36 26.48 9.37 -5.79
C ARG A 36 26.23 8.89 -7.21
N ARG A 37 26.79 7.74 -7.62
CA ARG A 37 26.57 7.16 -8.94
C ARG A 37 25.13 6.66 -9.08
N GLU A 38 24.63 5.95 -8.09
CA GLU A 38 23.25 5.46 -8.07
C GLU A 38 22.25 6.63 -8.00
N LEU A 39 22.52 7.68 -7.22
CA LEU A 39 21.71 8.89 -7.25
C LEU A 39 21.66 9.54 -8.64
N ARG A 40 22.80 9.60 -9.35
CA ARG A 40 22.80 10.07 -10.75
C ARG A 40 21.99 9.17 -11.68
N GLN A 41 21.94 7.87 -11.42
CA GLN A 41 21.08 6.95 -12.17
C GLN A 41 19.61 7.25 -11.91
N THR A 42 19.22 7.67 -10.70
CA THR A 42 17.84 8.15 -10.46
C THR A 42 17.51 9.35 -11.33
N ALA A 43 18.42 10.31 -11.54
CA ALA A 43 18.19 11.42 -12.46
C ALA A 43 17.94 10.96 -13.91
N VAL A 44 18.60 9.87 -14.34
CA VAL A 44 18.37 9.23 -15.65
C VAL A 44 17.00 8.53 -15.68
N LEU A 45 16.62 7.83 -14.61
CA LEU A 45 15.29 7.20 -14.49
C LEU A 45 14.19 8.26 -14.52
N LEU A 46 14.35 9.37 -13.80
CA LEU A 46 13.44 10.51 -13.81
C LEU A 46 13.37 11.19 -15.18
N ALA A 47 14.51 11.37 -15.87
CA ALA A 47 14.54 11.91 -17.24
C ALA A 47 13.83 10.97 -18.24
N LYS A 48 13.92 9.66 -18.03
CA LYS A 48 13.20 8.63 -18.79
C LYS A 48 11.76 8.43 -18.32
N ARG A 49 11.30 9.20 -17.33
CA ARG A 49 9.96 9.11 -16.72
C ARG A 49 9.66 7.75 -16.08
N ASN A 50 10.69 7.02 -15.67
CA ASN A 50 10.59 5.77 -14.92
C ASN A 50 10.50 6.07 -13.43
N TRP A 51 9.36 6.63 -13.02
CA TRP A 51 9.17 7.25 -11.70
C TRP A 51 9.15 6.25 -10.55
N ALA A 52 8.62 5.06 -10.78
CA ALA A 52 8.48 4.04 -9.75
C ALA A 52 9.82 3.40 -9.38
N GLU A 53 10.66 3.12 -10.37
CA GLU A 53 12.03 2.65 -10.13
C GLU A 53 12.87 3.77 -9.51
N ALA A 54 12.68 5.02 -9.92
CA ALA A 54 13.35 6.16 -9.30
C ALA A 54 12.98 6.30 -7.81
N ASP A 55 11.70 6.14 -7.45
CA ASP A 55 11.23 6.24 -6.06
C ASP A 55 11.80 5.12 -5.17
N GLN A 56 11.77 3.87 -5.67
CA GLN A 56 12.37 2.73 -4.98
C GLN A 56 13.88 2.92 -4.76
N VAL A 57 14.62 3.33 -5.80
CA VAL A 57 16.07 3.55 -5.71
C VAL A 57 16.38 4.73 -4.78
N LEU A 58 15.57 5.79 -4.76
CA LEU A 58 15.74 6.91 -3.84
C LEU A 58 15.56 6.48 -2.38
N GLY A 59 14.51 5.72 -2.05
CA GLY A 59 14.29 5.21 -0.69
C GLY A 59 15.43 4.32 -0.20
N ASP A 60 15.95 3.43 -1.06
CA ASP A 60 17.10 2.58 -0.74
C ASP A 60 18.40 3.38 -0.55
N LEU A 61 18.60 4.45 -1.34
CA LEU A 61 19.76 5.32 -1.23
C LEU A 61 19.77 6.15 0.05
N GLU A 62 18.60 6.62 0.50
CA GLU A 62 18.45 7.36 1.76
C GLU A 62 18.93 6.54 2.95
N ILE A 63 18.46 5.30 3.07
CA ILE A 63 18.82 4.37 4.15
C ILE A 63 20.33 4.08 4.15
N ARG A 64 20.90 3.83 2.97
CA ARG A 64 22.33 3.52 2.83
C ARG A 64 23.21 4.73 3.12
N PHE A 65 22.78 5.93 2.75
CA PHE A 65 23.52 7.16 2.98
C PHE A 65 23.60 7.53 4.47
N VAL A 66 22.48 7.45 5.20
CA VAL A 66 22.46 7.70 6.66
C VAL A 66 23.44 6.78 7.37
N ARG A 67 23.37 5.47 7.09
CA ARG A 67 24.29 4.46 7.68
C ARG A 67 25.75 4.74 7.35
N TRP A 68 26.03 5.15 6.11
CA TRP A 68 27.38 5.50 5.68
C TRP A 68 27.90 6.74 6.44
N ALA A 69 27.09 7.79 6.57
CA ALA A 69 27.48 9.04 7.21
C ALA A 69 27.78 8.85 8.71
N ASP A 70 26.98 8.05 9.41
CA ASP A 70 27.22 7.67 10.80
C ASP A 70 28.48 6.81 10.94
N SER A 71 28.72 5.87 10.03
CA SER A 71 29.94 5.05 10.04
C SER A 71 31.23 5.88 9.88
N CYS A 72 31.14 7.05 9.25
CA CYS A 72 32.24 8.00 9.09
C CYS A 72 32.35 9.00 10.24
N GLY A 73 31.41 9.00 11.20
CA GLY A 73 31.34 9.96 12.29
C GLY A 73 31.07 11.40 11.84
N LEU A 74 30.49 11.58 10.65
CA LEU A 74 30.32 12.90 10.02
C LEU A 74 29.24 13.74 10.68
N THR A 75 28.19 13.09 11.21
CA THR A 75 27.09 13.72 11.97
C THR A 75 27.58 14.48 13.20
N LYS A 76 28.79 14.17 13.70
CA LYS A 76 29.45 14.83 14.83
C LYS A 76 30.42 15.95 14.43
N ARG A 77 30.89 15.96 13.17
CA ARG A 77 31.98 16.83 12.68
C ARG A 77 31.49 17.98 11.80
N ASP A 78 30.29 17.86 11.22
CA ASP A 78 29.70 18.88 10.36
C ASP A 78 28.26 19.20 10.81
N PRO A 79 28.03 20.36 11.44
CA PRO A 79 26.70 20.78 11.90
C PRO A 79 25.66 20.98 10.78
N GLY A 80 26.09 21.33 9.56
CA GLY A 80 25.20 21.50 8.41
C GLY A 80 24.71 20.14 7.90
N LEU A 81 25.64 19.21 7.67
CA LEU A 81 25.31 17.83 7.30
C LEU A 81 24.54 17.11 8.41
N SER A 82 24.83 17.41 9.68
CA SER A 82 24.06 16.91 10.82
C SER A 82 22.61 17.40 10.79
N THR A 83 22.36 18.65 10.39
CA THR A 83 21.01 19.21 10.24
C THR A 83 20.26 18.58 9.07
N ASP A 84 20.92 18.36 7.93
CA ASP A 84 20.33 17.71 6.75
C ASP A 84 20.02 16.24 7.03
N LEU A 85 20.94 15.51 7.67
CA LEU A 85 20.71 14.12 8.10
C LEU A 85 19.67 14.02 9.22
N LYS A 86 19.61 15.00 10.12
CA LYS A 86 18.53 15.09 11.12
C LYS A 86 17.19 15.34 10.45
N THR A 87 17.11 16.17 9.41
CA THR A 87 15.86 16.37 8.65
C THR A 87 15.41 15.08 7.95
N LEU A 88 16.36 14.34 7.37
CA LEU A 88 16.12 13.05 6.71
C LEU A 88 15.74 11.94 7.72
N THR A 89 16.37 11.94 8.90
CA THR A 89 16.12 10.99 9.99
C THR A 89 14.85 11.36 10.77
N ASP A 90 14.54 12.63 10.98
CA ASP A 90 13.28 13.11 11.56
C ASP A 90 12.12 12.79 10.61
N TRP A 91 12.34 12.84 9.29
CA TRP A 91 11.39 12.34 8.29
C TRP A 91 11.16 10.83 8.41
N GLN A 92 12.22 10.01 8.48
CA GLN A 92 12.10 8.55 8.72
C GLN A 92 11.46 8.27 10.09
N THR A 93 11.83 9.02 11.12
CA THR A 93 11.30 8.91 12.48
C THR A 93 9.86 9.41 12.54
N THR A 94 9.41 10.34 11.69
CA THR A 94 7.99 10.71 11.55
C THR A 94 7.21 9.60 10.83
N VAL A 95 7.85 8.89 9.88
CA VAL A 95 7.27 7.71 9.21
C VAL A 95 7.20 6.48 10.15
N ASP A 96 8.15 6.33 11.10
CA ASP A 96 8.26 5.20 12.02
C ASP A 96 7.63 5.46 13.42
N SER A 97 7.58 6.71 13.89
CA SER A 97 6.81 7.11 15.10
C SER A 97 5.29 7.02 14.89
N ASN A 98 4.85 6.99 13.62
CA ASN A 98 3.49 6.67 13.19
C ASN A 98 3.12 5.18 13.30
N LEU A 99 3.91 4.35 13.99
CA LEU A 99 3.51 3.00 14.42
C LEU A 99 2.73 2.99 15.74
N LYS A 100 2.62 4.15 16.41
CA LYS A 100 1.90 4.25 17.68
C LYS A 100 0.39 4.26 17.45
N VAL A 101 -0.27 3.18 17.84
CA VAL A 101 -1.73 3.16 17.95
C VAL A 101 -2.14 4.05 19.12
N GLY A 102 -3.10 4.93 18.89
CA GLY A 102 -3.62 5.86 19.89
C GLY A 102 -5.08 6.19 19.65
N ALA A 103 -5.65 7.12 20.43
CA ALA A 103 -7.00 7.61 20.17
C ALA A 103 -7.05 8.38 18.82
N PRO A 104 -8.17 8.32 18.08
CA PRO A 104 -8.34 9.13 16.89
C PRO A 104 -8.25 10.63 17.20
N PRO A 105 -7.53 11.42 16.39
CA PRO A 105 -7.54 12.87 16.48
C PRO A 105 -8.97 13.43 16.37
N ALA A 106 -9.31 14.40 17.23
CA ALA A 106 -10.66 14.95 17.32
C ALA A 106 -11.11 15.67 16.04
N ASP A 107 -10.17 16.21 15.27
CA ASP A 107 -10.39 16.89 13.99
C ASP A 107 -10.84 15.94 12.87
N LEU A 108 -10.64 14.63 13.01
CA LEU A 108 -11.20 13.64 12.08
C LEU A 108 -12.72 13.51 12.19
N GLY A 109 -13.33 13.99 13.27
CA GLY A 109 -14.79 14.00 13.46
C GLY A 109 -15.44 12.61 13.36
N LEU A 110 -14.76 11.58 13.89
CA LEU A 110 -15.19 10.19 13.77
C LEU A 110 -16.28 9.84 14.78
N ASP A 111 -17.07 8.82 14.44
CA ASP A 111 -18.03 8.21 15.36
C ASP A 111 -17.31 7.71 16.63
N PRO A 112 -17.90 7.86 17.84
CA PRO A 112 -17.31 7.37 19.09
C PRO A 112 -17.03 5.87 19.15
N PHE A 113 -17.59 5.07 18.23
CA PHE A 113 -17.20 3.68 18.01
C PHE A 113 -15.69 3.54 17.81
N TYR A 114 -15.08 4.47 17.08
CA TYR A 114 -13.65 4.46 16.81
C TYR A 114 -12.86 4.98 18.01
N GLN A 115 -12.12 4.10 18.68
CA GLN A 115 -11.33 4.40 19.88
C GLN A 115 -9.83 4.25 19.64
N LYS A 116 -9.43 3.63 18.51
CA LYS A 116 -8.04 3.42 18.12
C LYS A 116 -7.80 3.94 16.70
N HIS A 117 -6.60 4.44 16.47
CA HIS A 117 -6.15 5.07 15.24
C HIS A 117 -4.64 4.86 15.04
N ILE A 118 -4.25 4.65 13.80
CA ILE A 118 -2.88 4.77 13.28
C ILE A 118 -2.92 5.48 11.92
N ASP A 119 -1.93 6.31 11.63
CA ASP A 119 -1.88 7.06 10.36
C ASP A 119 -0.97 6.41 9.33
N PHE A 120 -1.39 6.45 8.06
CA PHE A 120 -0.51 6.23 6.92
C PHE A 120 -0.58 7.37 5.91
N ARG A 121 0.29 8.38 6.11
CA ARG A 121 0.43 9.53 5.20
C ARG A 121 -0.90 10.30 5.03
N GLY A 122 -1.64 10.46 6.12
CA GLY A 122 -2.96 11.10 6.15
C GLY A 122 -4.13 10.13 5.95
N LEU A 123 -3.88 8.88 5.54
CA LEU A 123 -4.92 7.85 5.49
C LEU A 123 -5.16 7.31 6.90
N ALA A 124 -6.31 7.65 7.49
CA ALA A 124 -6.71 7.19 8.80
C ALA A 124 -7.07 5.69 8.78
N ILE A 125 -6.38 4.91 9.60
CA ILE A 125 -6.69 3.50 9.88
C ILE A 125 -7.22 3.44 11.31
N VAL A 126 -8.49 3.06 11.46
CA VAL A 126 -9.25 3.20 12.70
C VAL A 126 -9.92 1.89 13.11
N SER A 127 -10.26 1.77 14.39
CA SER A 127 -10.99 0.61 14.92
C SER A 127 -11.62 0.91 16.28
N SER A 128 -12.45 0.01 16.78
CA SER A 128 -12.92 0.06 18.16
C SER A 128 -11.81 -0.25 19.16
N GLY A 129 -12.11 -0.10 20.45
CA GLY A 129 -11.18 -0.46 21.53
C GLY A 129 -10.87 -1.97 21.61
N LYS A 130 -11.69 -2.82 20.99
CA LYS A 130 -11.58 -4.29 21.08
C LYS A 130 -10.48 -4.86 20.17
N VAL A 131 -10.16 -4.17 19.08
CA VAL A 131 -9.19 -4.64 18.09
C VAL A 131 -7.75 -4.56 18.63
N PRO A 132 -6.92 -5.61 18.53
CA PRO A 132 -5.51 -5.55 18.88
C PRO A 132 -4.76 -4.54 18.01
N ASP A 133 -3.87 -3.77 18.63
CA ASP A 133 -3.02 -2.78 17.93
C ASP A 133 -2.24 -3.39 16.75
N ALA A 134 -1.84 -4.66 16.90
CA ALA A 134 -1.16 -5.43 15.86
C ALA A 134 -1.96 -5.52 14.55
N ALA A 135 -3.29 -5.56 14.60
CA ALA A 135 -4.13 -5.63 13.40
C ALA A 135 -4.06 -4.31 12.61
N LEU A 136 -4.09 -3.16 13.29
CA LEU A 136 -3.97 -1.85 12.64
C LEU A 136 -2.56 -1.67 12.03
N VAL A 137 -1.52 -2.10 12.76
CA VAL A 137 -0.14 -2.09 12.25
C VAL A 137 0.01 -3.00 11.02
N LYS A 138 -0.64 -4.17 11.02
CA LYS A 138 -0.63 -5.09 9.88
C LYS A 138 -1.36 -4.52 8.67
N ALA A 139 -2.53 -3.91 8.85
CA ALA A 139 -3.25 -3.22 7.78
C ALA A 139 -2.40 -2.11 7.17
N ARG A 140 -1.76 -1.28 8.00
CA ARG A 140 -0.81 -0.25 7.56
C ARG A 140 0.34 -0.81 6.72
N ALA A 141 0.92 -1.94 7.15
CA ALA A 141 2.00 -2.59 6.43
C ALA A 141 1.56 -3.10 5.04
N ILE A 142 0.36 -3.68 4.94
CA ILE A 142 -0.23 -4.12 3.67
C ILE A 142 -0.45 -2.93 2.74
N ILE A 143 -1.08 -1.85 3.23
CA ILE A 143 -1.32 -0.62 2.45
C ILE A 143 0.01 -0.07 1.92
N ARG A 144 1.03 0.03 2.79
CA ARG A 144 2.37 0.53 2.43
C ARG A 144 2.98 -0.28 1.29
N GLU A 145 2.89 -1.60 1.36
CA GLU A 145 3.42 -2.49 0.33
C GLU A 145 2.68 -2.29 -1.00
N MET A 146 1.34 -2.32 -0.95
CA MET A 146 0.49 -2.18 -2.14
C MET A 146 0.77 -0.88 -2.90
N VAL A 147 0.93 0.24 -2.20
CA VAL A 147 1.09 1.56 -2.83
C VAL A 147 2.54 2.03 -2.90
N SER A 148 3.51 1.14 -2.66
CA SER A 148 4.94 1.48 -2.59
C SER A 148 5.47 2.21 -3.83
N LYS A 149 4.94 1.89 -5.03
CA LYS A 149 5.28 2.57 -6.30
C LYS A 149 4.32 3.70 -6.68
N ARG A 150 3.25 3.92 -5.91
CA ARG A 150 2.14 4.83 -6.22
C ARG A 150 1.71 5.66 -4.98
N PRO A 151 2.60 6.49 -4.42
CA PRO A 151 2.24 7.38 -3.30
C PRO A 151 1.13 8.37 -3.64
N ASP A 152 0.91 8.66 -4.93
CA ASP A 152 -0.21 9.48 -5.44
C ASP A 152 -1.58 8.85 -5.18
N VAL A 153 -1.66 7.51 -5.11
CA VAL A 153 -2.91 6.80 -4.76
C VAL A 153 -3.35 7.17 -3.35
N ILE A 154 -2.45 7.19 -2.37
CA ILE A 154 -2.79 7.60 -0.99
C ILE A 154 -3.29 9.03 -0.93
N ALA A 155 -2.62 9.96 -1.64
CA ALA A 155 -3.05 11.35 -1.68
C ALA A 155 -4.47 11.50 -2.26
N GLU A 156 -4.81 10.74 -3.31
CA GLU A 156 -6.17 10.74 -3.87
C GLU A 156 -7.18 10.12 -2.90
N LEU A 157 -6.86 8.99 -2.25
CA LEU A 157 -7.74 8.38 -1.25
C LEU A 157 -8.04 9.35 -0.08
N VAL A 158 -7.03 10.05 0.43
CA VAL A 158 -7.20 11.08 1.48
C VAL A 158 -8.08 12.23 1.00
N LYS A 159 -7.87 12.72 -0.24
CA LYS A 159 -8.70 13.76 -0.85
C LYS A 159 -10.16 13.32 -0.99
N GLN A 160 -10.40 12.04 -1.28
CA GLN A 160 -11.73 11.43 -1.33
C GLN A 160 -12.29 11.09 0.07
N LYS A 161 -11.59 11.48 1.15
CA LYS A 161 -11.95 11.21 2.54
C LYS A 161 -12.11 9.72 2.85
N VAL A 162 -11.37 8.86 2.13
CA VAL A 162 -11.35 7.43 2.38
C VAL A 162 -10.71 7.16 3.74
N ARG A 163 -11.28 6.22 4.47
CA ARG A 163 -10.74 5.67 5.72
C ARG A 163 -10.59 4.16 5.63
N VAL A 164 -9.77 3.59 6.51
CA VAL A 164 -9.68 2.15 6.71
C VAL A 164 -10.23 1.81 8.09
N ALA A 165 -11.20 0.92 8.18
CA ALA A 165 -11.79 0.47 9.44
C ALA A 165 -11.50 -1.01 9.69
N ILE A 166 -10.86 -1.32 10.82
CA ILE A 166 -10.61 -2.71 11.23
C ILE A 166 -11.65 -3.11 12.26
N MET A 167 -12.35 -4.22 12.01
CA MET A 167 -13.34 -4.80 12.90
C MET A 167 -12.72 -5.90 13.77
N ALA A 168 -13.15 -5.97 15.03
CA ALA A 168 -12.78 -7.09 15.88
C ALA A 168 -13.48 -8.38 15.43
N LYS A 169 -12.96 -9.54 15.84
CA LYS A 169 -13.60 -10.83 15.55
C LYS A 169 -15.02 -10.91 16.11
N THR A 170 -15.28 -10.20 17.22
CA THR A 170 -16.59 -10.13 17.88
C THR A 170 -17.52 -9.04 17.34
N GLU A 171 -17.07 -8.26 16.35
CA GLU A 171 -17.85 -7.20 15.71
C GLU A 171 -18.25 -7.64 14.32
N LEU A 172 -19.34 -7.12 13.79
CA LEU A 172 -19.90 -7.48 12.49
C LEU A 172 -19.76 -6.33 11.49
N THR A 173 -19.96 -6.63 10.20
CA THR A 173 -19.81 -5.65 9.11
C THR A 173 -20.63 -4.38 9.34
N THR A 174 -21.88 -4.52 9.79
CA THR A 174 -22.76 -3.37 10.04
C THR A 174 -22.55 -2.70 11.39
N ASP A 175 -21.64 -3.20 12.25
CA ASP A 175 -21.21 -2.48 13.45
C ASP A 175 -20.24 -1.34 13.11
N ILE A 176 -19.60 -1.39 11.94
CA ILE A 176 -18.84 -0.26 11.39
C ILE A 176 -19.83 0.89 11.09
N PRO A 177 -19.65 2.09 11.65
CA PRO A 177 -20.59 3.21 11.51
C PRO A 177 -21.01 3.53 10.07
N GLU A 178 -20.05 3.56 9.13
CA GLU A 178 -20.32 3.82 7.71
C GLU A 178 -21.13 2.70 7.02
N HIS A 179 -21.16 1.50 7.59
CA HIS A 179 -21.88 0.33 7.08
C HIS A 179 -23.21 0.07 7.79
N ALA A 180 -23.56 0.82 8.83
CA ALA A 180 -24.75 0.58 9.66
C ALA A 180 -26.09 0.59 8.89
N THR A 181 -26.11 1.23 7.72
CA THR A 181 -27.30 1.33 6.85
C THR A 181 -27.42 0.23 5.79
N LEU A 182 -26.47 -0.71 5.74
CA LEU A 182 -26.53 -1.83 4.81
C LEU A 182 -27.71 -2.74 5.15
N THR A 183 -28.53 -3.05 4.15
CA THR A 183 -29.73 -3.87 4.29
C THR A 183 -29.74 -5.00 3.25
N PRO A 184 -30.20 -6.22 3.61
CA PRO A 184 -30.57 -6.67 4.96
C PRO A 184 -29.36 -6.86 5.88
N LYS A 185 -29.44 -6.42 7.14
CA LYS A 185 -28.33 -6.52 8.12
C LYS A 185 -27.76 -7.93 8.24
N ASP A 186 -28.62 -8.92 8.47
CA ASP A 186 -28.21 -10.32 8.68
C ASP A 186 -27.46 -10.91 7.49
N TYR A 187 -27.76 -10.43 6.27
CA TYR A 187 -27.04 -10.84 5.07
C TYR A 187 -25.60 -10.32 5.11
N TRP A 188 -25.41 -9.02 5.35
CA TRP A 188 -24.08 -8.39 5.34
C TRP A 188 -23.20 -8.88 6.47
N ASP A 189 -23.77 -9.05 7.66
CA ASP A 189 -23.04 -9.54 8.83
C ASP A 189 -22.60 -11.00 8.69
N LYS A 190 -23.36 -11.82 7.95
CA LYS A 190 -22.99 -13.21 7.64
C LYS A 190 -22.04 -13.31 6.43
N ARG A 191 -22.20 -12.43 5.44
CA ARG A 191 -21.50 -12.52 4.15
C ARG A 191 -20.08 -11.99 4.20
N ALA A 192 -19.85 -10.88 4.90
CA ALA A 192 -18.64 -10.09 4.76
C ALA A 192 -17.82 -10.02 6.05
N ARG A 193 -16.49 -9.96 5.90
CA ARG A 193 -15.50 -9.61 6.94
C ARG A 193 -14.55 -8.51 6.45
N GLY A 194 -15.00 -7.78 5.46
CA GLY A 194 -14.30 -6.72 4.75
C GLY A 194 -15.17 -6.24 3.59
N LEU A 195 -14.98 -4.99 3.20
CA LEU A 195 -15.66 -4.33 2.07
C LEU A 195 -14.75 -3.22 1.55
N GLY A 196 -14.65 -3.08 0.23
CA GLY A 196 -13.99 -1.95 -0.41
C GLY A 196 -14.77 -0.64 -0.26
N ALA A 197 -14.04 0.48 -0.25
CA ALA A 197 -14.64 1.80 -0.18
C ALA A 197 -15.40 2.17 -1.48
N SER A 198 -16.43 3.00 -1.32
CA SER A 198 -17.23 3.59 -2.39
C SER A 198 -17.41 5.09 -2.16
N VAL A 199 -17.97 5.80 -3.15
CA VAL A 199 -18.27 7.23 -3.01
C VAL A 199 -19.32 7.47 -1.92
N GLU A 200 -20.31 6.58 -1.81
CA GLU A 200 -21.36 6.64 -0.82
C GLU A 200 -20.87 6.26 0.57
N ARG A 201 -19.91 5.34 0.65
CA ARG A 201 -19.30 4.84 1.89
C ARG A 201 -17.79 4.82 1.74
N PRO A 202 -17.09 5.93 2.02
CA PRO A 202 -15.66 6.05 1.80
C PRO A 202 -14.86 5.35 2.93
N VAL A 203 -15.18 4.09 3.20
CA VAL A 203 -14.44 3.25 4.15
C VAL A 203 -14.10 1.91 3.50
N ALA A 204 -12.83 1.53 3.55
CA ALA A 204 -12.40 0.17 3.30
C ALA A 204 -12.38 -0.55 4.64
N SER A 205 -12.89 -1.78 4.72
CA SER A 205 -12.90 -2.54 5.96
C SER A 205 -12.23 -3.89 5.84
N GLY A 206 -11.71 -4.38 6.96
CA GLY A 206 -11.15 -5.72 7.11
C GLY A 206 -11.23 -6.18 8.55
N ALA A 207 -11.01 -7.47 8.79
CA ALA A 207 -11.15 -8.07 10.12
C ALA A 207 -9.81 -8.50 10.72
N GLU A 208 -9.69 -8.36 12.05
CA GLU A 208 -8.45 -8.68 12.78
C GLU A 208 -8.02 -10.13 12.60
N GLU A 209 -8.97 -11.08 12.56
CA GLU A 209 -8.68 -12.49 12.45
C GLU A 209 -8.03 -12.85 11.11
N ASN A 210 -8.38 -12.14 10.03
CA ASN A 210 -7.77 -12.33 8.72
C ASN A 210 -6.41 -11.65 8.63
N LEU A 211 -6.30 -10.41 9.15
CA LEU A 211 -5.04 -9.67 9.17
C LEU A 211 -3.95 -10.41 9.96
N LEU A 212 -4.33 -10.98 11.11
CA LEU A 212 -3.42 -11.65 12.03
C LEU A 212 -3.33 -13.17 11.82
N GLY A 213 -4.10 -13.74 10.89
CA GLY A 213 -4.04 -15.15 10.52
C GLY A 213 -4.49 -16.09 11.64
N TYR A 214 -5.62 -15.79 12.28
CA TYR A 214 -6.13 -16.62 13.37
C TYR A 214 -6.49 -18.03 12.87
N PRO A 215 -6.35 -19.08 13.72
CA PRO A 215 -6.60 -20.45 13.29
C PRO A 215 -8.01 -20.73 12.80
N ASP A 216 -9.00 -19.97 13.27
CA ASP A 216 -10.42 -20.10 12.96
C ASP A 216 -10.97 -18.96 12.09
N ASP A 217 -10.09 -18.21 11.41
CA ASP A 217 -10.48 -17.33 10.32
C ASP A 217 -11.18 -18.15 9.22
N ARG A 218 -12.36 -17.67 8.80
CA ARG A 218 -13.13 -18.24 7.69
C ARG A 218 -12.36 -18.19 6.37
N TYR A 219 -11.50 -17.19 6.20
CA TYR A 219 -10.72 -16.92 5.00
C TYR A 219 -9.24 -17.28 5.18
N LYS A 220 -8.96 -18.24 6.08
CA LYS A 220 -7.60 -18.65 6.39
C LYS A 220 -6.84 -19.08 5.13
N GLY A 221 -5.73 -18.39 4.87
CA GLY A 221 -4.81 -18.66 3.77
C GLY A 221 -4.91 -17.65 2.62
N GLU A 222 -5.88 -16.73 2.65
CA GLU A 222 -5.94 -15.56 1.77
C GLU A 222 -6.01 -14.26 2.58
N ASN A 223 -5.82 -13.12 1.92
CA ASN A 223 -5.90 -11.80 2.54
C ASN A 223 -7.08 -10.98 2.00
N ILE A 224 -8.18 -11.01 2.74
CA ILE A 224 -9.40 -10.28 2.39
C ILE A 224 -9.19 -8.78 2.47
N PHE A 225 -8.44 -8.29 3.47
CA PHE A 225 -8.19 -6.84 3.53
C PHE A 225 -7.46 -6.32 2.29
N LEU A 226 -6.49 -7.08 1.77
CA LEU A 226 -5.78 -6.75 0.53
C LEU A 226 -6.73 -6.75 -0.68
N HIS A 227 -7.64 -7.72 -0.77
CA HIS A 227 -8.71 -7.74 -1.77
C HIS A 227 -9.55 -6.47 -1.72
N GLU A 228 -10.09 -6.15 -0.55
CA GLU A 228 -10.99 -4.99 -0.38
C GLU A 228 -10.27 -3.65 -0.56
N PHE A 229 -9.00 -3.58 -0.17
CA PHE A 229 -8.18 -2.40 -0.44
C PHE A 229 -7.83 -2.28 -1.93
N SER A 230 -7.77 -3.38 -2.68
CA SER A 230 -7.63 -3.31 -4.15
C SER A 230 -8.90 -2.74 -4.82
N HIS A 231 -10.10 -3.12 -4.36
CA HIS A 231 -11.36 -2.48 -4.76
C HIS A 231 -11.37 -0.98 -4.44
N THR A 232 -10.86 -0.62 -3.27
CA THR A 232 -10.74 0.76 -2.81
C THR A 232 -9.82 1.58 -3.71
N ILE A 233 -8.64 1.05 -4.04
CA ILE A 233 -7.73 1.71 -4.99
C ILE A 233 -8.40 1.84 -6.36
N HIS A 234 -9.06 0.79 -6.85
CA HIS A 234 -9.71 0.78 -8.15
C HIS A 234 -10.87 1.78 -8.24
N THR A 235 -11.71 1.85 -7.21
CA THR A 235 -12.97 2.63 -7.21
C THR A 235 -12.78 4.06 -6.74
N MET A 236 -11.87 4.30 -5.79
CA MET A 236 -11.72 5.61 -5.14
C MET A 236 -10.42 6.33 -5.55
N GLY A 237 -9.36 5.59 -5.86
CA GLY A 237 -8.07 6.18 -6.22
C GLY A 237 -7.92 6.38 -7.73
N LEU A 238 -8.07 5.31 -8.50
CA LEU A 238 -7.76 5.31 -9.93
C LEU A 238 -8.65 6.21 -10.80
N PRO A 239 -9.94 6.48 -10.51
CA PRO A 239 -10.71 7.38 -11.37
C PRO A 239 -10.15 8.81 -11.44
N GLY A 240 -9.48 9.28 -10.38
CA GLY A 240 -8.81 10.58 -10.34
C GLY A 240 -7.40 10.60 -10.96
N LEU A 241 -6.78 9.43 -11.12
CA LEU A 241 -5.36 9.29 -11.50
C LEU A 241 -5.16 8.66 -12.89
N ASP A 242 -6.05 7.75 -13.27
CA ASP A 242 -6.11 7.05 -14.55
C ASP A 242 -7.58 6.76 -14.92
N PRO A 243 -8.32 7.74 -15.44
CA PRO A 243 -9.75 7.60 -15.74
C PRO A 243 -10.10 6.49 -16.74
N GLY A 244 -9.13 6.03 -17.54
CA GLY A 244 -9.32 4.94 -18.51
C GLY A 244 -9.09 3.54 -17.93
N PHE A 245 -8.65 3.44 -16.67
CA PHE A 245 -8.23 2.19 -16.08
C PHE A 245 -9.38 1.17 -15.94
N ASP A 246 -10.52 1.59 -15.41
CA ASP A 246 -11.69 0.71 -15.23
C ASP A 246 -12.20 0.13 -16.56
N ALA A 247 -12.25 0.96 -17.60
CA ALA A 247 -12.59 0.51 -18.96
C ALA A 247 -11.57 -0.52 -19.50
N ALA A 248 -10.28 -0.36 -19.17
CA ALA A 248 -9.25 -1.32 -19.55
C ALA A 248 -9.39 -2.65 -18.77
N VAL A 249 -9.74 -2.60 -17.48
CA VAL A 249 -10.05 -3.78 -16.66
C VAL A 249 -11.28 -4.51 -17.22
N GLN A 250 -12.35 -3.80 -17.53
CA GLN A 250 -13.56 -4.35 -18.15
C GLN A 250 -13.25 -5.01 -19.50
N ALA A 251 -12.42 -4.40 -20.34
CA ALA A 251 -12.01 -4.99 -21.62
C ALA A 251 -11.16 -6.27 -21.43
N ALA A 252 -10.25 -6.28 -20.45
CA ALA A 252 -9.44 -7.45 -20.12
C ALA A 252 -10.32 -8.60 -19.58
N TYR A 253 -11.27 -8.29 -18.69
CA TYR A 253 -12.26 -9.24 -18.17
C TYR A 253 -13.06 -9.92 -19.28
N GLU A 254 -13.60 -9.16 -20.24
CA GLU A 254 -14.34 -9.73 -21.36
C GLU A 254 -13.46 -10.60 -22.28
N ALA A 255 -12.18 -10.22 -22.44
CA ALA A 255 -11.22 -11.03 -23.19
C ALA A 255 -10.86 -12.33 -22.46
N ALA A 256 -10.72 -12.30 -21.13
CA ALA A 256 -10.48 -13.47 -20.30
C ALA A 256 -11.65 -14.46 -20.38
N LYS A 257 -12.89 -13.96 -20.27
CA LYS A 257 -14.11 -14.77 -20.46
C LYS A 257 -14.16 -15.48 -21.80
N LYS A 258 -13.87 -14.76 -22.89
CA LYS A 258 -13.86 -15.34 -24.25
C LYS A 258 -12.80 -16.44 -24.42
N LYS A 259 -11.74 -16.42 -23.61
CA LYS A 259 -10.67 -17.43 -23.61
C LYS A 259 -10.93 -18.58 -22.63
N GLY A 260 -12.03 -18.55 -21.88
CA GLY A 260 -12.29 -19.54 -20.81
C GLY A 260 -11.35 -19.41 -19.61
N LEU A 261 -10.72 -18.24 -19.43
CA LEU A 261 -9.93 -17.99 -18.23
C LEU A 261 -10.86 -17.73 -17.04
N TRP A 262 -10.42 -18.14 -15.85
CA TRP A 262 -11.16 -17.96 -14.59
C TRP A 262 -12.54 -18.63 -14.58
N GLU A 263 -12.76 -19.62 -15.44
CA GLU A 263 -14.01 -20.37 -15.43
C GLU A 263 -14.26 -21.01 -14.06
N ARG A 264 -15.47 -20.80 -13.54
CA ARG A 264 -15.92 -21.35 -12.25
C ARG A 264 -15.07 -20.86 -11.06
N THR A 265 -14.65 -19.61 -11.10
CA THR A 265 -14.03 -18.91 -9.96
C THR A 265 -14.80 -17.62 -9.63
N TYR A 266 -14.54 -17.05 -8.46
CA TYR A 266 -15.13 -15.78 -8.04
C TYR A 266 -14.66 -14.60 -8.91
N ALA A 267 -13.44 -14.69 -9.45
CA ALA A 267 -12.88 -13.69 -10.35
C ALA A 267 -13.74 -13.43 -11.60
N ILE A 268 -14.63 -14.36 -12.00
CA ILE A 268 -15.48 -14.17 -13.18
C ILE A 268 -16.88 -13.62 -12.89
N GLU A 269 -17.17 -13.28 -11.63
CA GLU A 269 -18.45 -12.69 -11.23
C GLU A 269 -18.67 -11.33 -11.91
N ASN A 270 -17.65 -10.46 -11.87
CA ASN A 270 -17.63 -9.18 -12.57
C ASN A 270 -16.19 -8.65 -12.72
N HIS A 271 -16.00 -7.58 -13.52
CA HIS A 271 -14.67 -7.04 -13.81
C HIS A 271 -13.93 -6.48 -12.59
N ARG A 272 -14.64 -6.09 -11.52
CA ARG A 272 -14.02 -5.60 -10.29
C ARG A 272 -13.45 -6.76 -9.49
N GLU A 273 -14.21 -7.84 -9.35
CA GLU A 273 -13.73 -9.07 -8.68
C GLU A 273 -12.58 -9.70 -9.47
N TYR A 274 -12.68 -9.70 -10.81
CA TYR A 274 -11.58 -10.09 -11.68
C TYR A 274 -10.29 -9.34 -11.37
N PHE A 275 -10.37 -8.02 -11.17
CA PHE A 275 -9.21 -7.22 -10.79
C PHE A 275 -8.73 -7.56 -9.38
N ALA A 276 -9.63 -7.62 -8.39
CA ALA A 276 -9.27 -7.82 -7.00
C ALA A 276 -8.67 -9.20 -6.71
N GLU A 277 -9.24 -10.27 -7.28
CA GLU A 277 -8.69 -11.63 -7.22
C GLU A 277 -7.33 -11.72 -7.88
N GLY A 278 -7.15 -11.05 -9.03
CA GLY A 278 -5.85 -10.93 -9.69
C GLY A 278 -4.83 -10.21 -8.81
N VAL A 279 -5.22 -9.13 -8.13
CA VAL A 279 -4.34 -8.41 -7.20
C VAL A 279 -3.98 -9.29 -6.02
N GLN A 280 -4.89 -10.07 -5.45
CA GLN A 280 -4.54 -11.06 -4.43
C GLN A 280 -3.50 -12.06 -4.92
N SER A 281 -3.67 -12.63 -6.12
CA SER A 281 -2.67 -13.54 -6.69
C SER A 281 -1.35 -12.81 -6.96
N TRP A 282 -1.35 -11.54 -7.39
CA TRP A 282 -0.14 -10.73 -7.59
C TRP A 282 0.72 -10.53 -6.33
N PHE A 283 0.09 -10.59 -5.15
CA PHE A 283 0.75 -10.51 -3.85
C PHE A 283 0.90 -11.87 -3.16
N ASP A 284 0.70 -12.98 -3.90
CA ASP A 284 0.76 -14.35 -3.39
C ASP A 284 -0.16 -14.56 -2.16
N ALA A 285 -1.31 -13.88 -2.17
CA ALA A 285 -2.26 -13.79 -1.06
C ALA A 285 -3.66 -14.32 -1.43
N ASN A 286 -3.74 -15.14 -2.48
CA ASN A 286 -4.92 -15.89 -2.88
C ASN A 286 -4.77 -17.37 -2.52
N LEU A 287 -5.89 -18.11 -2.50
CA LEU A 287 -5.90 -19.55 -2.27
C LEU A 287 -5.83 -20.32 -3.58
N GLU A 288 -5.10 -21.44 -3.57
CA GLU A 288 -5.09 -22.40 -4.66
C GLU A 288 -6.23 -23.42 -4.49
N SER A 289 -6.86 -23.81 -5.58
CA SER A 289 -7.74 -24.97 -5.65
C SER A 289 -7.58 -25.73 -6.96
N ILE A 290 -7.25 -27.03 -6.87
CA ILE A 290 -7.18 -27.95 -8.00
C ILE A 290 -8.04 -29.18 -7.66
N PRO A 291 -9.19 -29.39 -8.34
CA PRO A 291 -9.79 -28.57 -9.40
C PRO A 291 -10.40 -27.25 -8.88
N PRO A 292 -10.87 -26.35 -9.76
CA PRO A 292 -11.59 -25.15 -9.35
C PRO A 292 -12.82 -25.46 -8.49
N ASN A 293 -13.02 -24.72 -7.41
CA ASN A 293 -14.05 -24.99 -6.40
C ASN A 293 -15.27 -24.05 -6.46
N GLY A 294 -15.39 -23.23 -7.49
CA GLY A 294 -16.40 -22.17 -7.59
C GLY A 294 -15.93 -20.81 -7.08
N ILE A 295 -14.81 -20.76 -6.37
CA ILE A 295 -14.22 -19.54 -5.81
C ILE A 295 -12.79 -19.35 -6.34
N HIS A 296 -11.94 -20.38 -6.20
CA HIS A 296 -10.54 -20.36 -6.60
C HIS A 296 -10.23 -21.41 -7.69
N ASN A 297 -9.09 -21.24 -8.34
CA ASN A 297 -8.46 -22.21 -9.26
C ASN A 297 -6.96 -22.37 -8.89
N HIS A 298 -6.15 -22.89 -9.82
CA HIS A 298 -4.71 -23.09 -9.66
C HIS A 298 -3.85 -21.80 -9.68
N VAL A 299 -4.44 -20.62 -9.82
CA VAL A 299 -3.71 -19.36 -10.01
C VAL A 299 -3.76 -18.52 -8.74
N ASN A 300 -2.78 -18.70 -7.86
CA ASN A 300 -2.76 -18.02 -6.57
C ASN A 300 -1.46 -17.23 -6.31
N THR A 301 -0.51 -17.30 -7.22
CA THR A 301 0.75 -16.53 -7.17
C THR A 301 0.90 -15.56 -8.34
N ARG A 302 1.80 -14.57 -8.19
CA ARG A 302 2.14 -13.61 -9.24
C ARG A 302 2.65 -14.32 -10.48
N LYS A 303 3.52 -15.31 -10.28
CA LYS A 303 4.15 -16.07 -11.36
C LYS A 303 3.11 -16.84 -12.18
N GLU A 304 2.14 -17.47 -11.53
CA GLU A 304 1.05 -18.16 -12.21
C GLU A 304 0.16 -17.17 -12.94
N LEU A 305 -0.18 -16.04 -12.31
CA LEU A 305 -0.99 -14.99 -12.92
C LEU A 305 -0.34 -14.43 -14.20
N GLU A 306 0.96 -14.14 -14.17
CA GLU A 306 1.71 -13.66 -15.34
C GLU A 306 1.69 -14.67 -16.50
N ALA A 307 1.70 -15.97 -16.20
CA ALA A 307 1.64 -17.03 -17.20
C ALA A 307 0.20 -17.29 -17.71
N TYR A 308 -0.78 -17.29 -16.81
CA TYR A 308 -2.16 -17.65 -17.07
C TYR A 308 -2.96 -16.51 -17.71
N ASP A 309 -2.85 -15.30 -17.16
CA ASP A 309 -3.54 -14.10 -17.62
C ASP A 309 -2.61 -12.89 -17.71
N PRO A 310 -1.71 -12.87 -18.72
CA PRO A 310 -0.77 -11.77 -18.90
C PRO A 310 -1.45 -10.41 -19.15
N GLY A 311 -2.72 -10.41 -19.61
CA GLY A 311 -3.50 -9.19 -19.81
C GLY A 311 -3.85 -8.52 -18.48
N LEU A 312 -4.39 -9.31 -17.54
CA LEU A 312 -4.64 -8.84 -16.17
C LEU A 312 -3.35 -8.44 -15.45
N ALA A 313 -2.32 -9.29 -15.53
CA ALA A 313 -1.02 -9.03 -14.92
C ALA A 313 -0.41 -7.70 -15.41
N ALA A 314 -0.58 -7.37 -16.69
CA ALA A 314 -0.11 -6.10 -17.25
C ALA A 314 -0.85 -4.87 -16.69
N LEU A 315 -2.15 -4.99 -16.39
CA LEU A 315 -2.92 -3.91 -15.76
C LEU A 315 -2.50 -3.72 -14.29
N ILE A 316 -2.39 -4.81 -13.54
CA ILE A 316 -1.98 -4.79 -12.13
C ILE A 316 -0.58 -4.19 -11.97
N ARG A 317 0.37 -4.53 -12.85
CA ARG A 317 1.73 -3.98 -12.85
C ARG A 317 1.79 -2.45 -13.04
N LYS A 318 0.76 -1.82 -13.61
CA LYS A 318 0.69 -0.34 -13.72
C LYS A 318 0.39 0.33 -12.37
N VAL A 319 -0.16 -0.42 -11.42
CA VAL A 319 -0.66 0.09 -10.14
C VAL A 319 0.22 -0.37 -8.98
N PHE A 320 0.66 -1.63 -8.99
CA PHE A 320 1.30 -2.29 -7.86
C PHE A 320 2.77 -2.65 -8.14
N PRO A 321 3.61 -2.83 -7.09
CA PRO A 321 5.02 -3.24 -7.22
C PRO A 321 5.27 -4.59 -7.86
#